data_AF-A0A7W4C4B2-F1
#
_entry.id   AF-A0A7W4C4B2-F1
#
_cell.length_a   1.000
_cell.length_b   1.000
_cell.length_c   1.000
_cell.angle_alpha   90.00
_cell.angle_beta   90.00
_cell.angle_gamma   90.00
#
_symmetry.space_group_name_H-M   'P 1'
#
loop_
_entity.id
_entity.type
_entity.pdbx_description
1 polymer ?
#
loop_
_entity_poly.entity_id
_entity_poly.type
_entity_poly.pdbx_seq_one_letter_code
_entity_poly.pdbx_strand_id
1 'polypeptide(L)'
;MSKKPISMDSLNIKIANTQDLGTCEGRLFDNIVDVVDEDKAIFLKESSDMRIGVREVLAACQISNSAEHKLALKRIEQIWNAEPNTEQGNELDDLVEIVCHYEEQFLS
;
A
#
# COMPACT_ATOMS: atom_id res chain seq x y z
N MET A 1 16.89 21.29 30.65
CA MET A 1 15.56 20.68 30.92
C MET A 1 15.67 19.20 30.65
N SER A 2 15.63 18.36 31.69
CA SER A 2 15.76 16.91 31.55
C SER A 2 14.42 16.34 31.05
N LYS A 3 14.39 15.77 29.85
CA LYS A 3 13.20 15.08 29.34
C LYS A 3 13.08 13.76 30.10
N LYS A 4 12.04 13.62 30.93
CA LYS A 4 11.71 12.34 31.56
C LYS A 4 11.38 11.32 30.46
N PRO A 5 11.89 10.08 30.55
CA PRO A 5 11.46 9.00 29.66
C PRO A 5 9.98 8.69 29.91
N ILE A 6 9.26 8.44 28.82
CA ILE A 6 7.85 8.06 28.84
C ILE A 6 7.75 6.68 29.49
N SER A 7 6.84 6.53 30.45
CA SER A 7 6.59 5.26 31.15
C SER A 7 6.05 4.21 30.18
N MET A 8 6.71 3.05 30.15
CA MET A 8 6.46 1.93 29.23
C MET A 8 5.06 1.34 29.35
N ASP A 9 4.39 1.53 30.50
CA ASP A 9 3.01 1.08 30.75
C ASP A 9 1.94 1.80 29.91
N SER A 10 2.31 2.88 29.22
CA SER A 10 1.37 3.74 28.49
C SER A 10 1.09 3.27 27.05
N LEU A 11 1.77 2.23 26.56
CA LEU A 11 1.69 1.78 25.16
C LEU A 11 0.80 0.53 24.93
N ASN A 12 -0.08 0.19 25.88
CA ASN A 12 -1.07 -0.87 25.69
C ASN A 12 -2.19 -0.43 24.74
N ILE A 13 -1.88 -0.38 23.44
CA ILE A 13 -2.86 -0.30 22.37
C ILE A 13 -3.56 -1.66 22.31
N LYS A 14 -4.81 -1.71 22.76
CA LYS A 14 -5.69 -2.87 22.58
C LYS A 14 -6.03 -2.99 21.10
N ILE A 15 -5.24 -3.79 20.37
CA ILE A 15 -5.62 -4.27 19.04
C ILE A 15 -6.67 -5.36 19.23
N ALA A 16 -7.93 -4.97 19.22
CA ALA A 16 -9.06 -5.88 19.29
C ALA A 16 -9.54 -6.24 17.88
N ASN A 17 -8.84 -7.15 17.20
CA ASN A 17 -9.45 -8.20 16.38
C ASN A 17 -8.38 -9.02 15.66
N THR A 18 -8.18 -10.27 16.10
CA THR A 18 -7.84 -11.42 15.23
C THR A 18 -8.06 -12.67 16.08
N GLN A 19 -9.19 -13.33 15.87
CA GLN A 19 -9.31 -14.73 16.23
C GLN A 19 -8.35 -15.52 15.32
N ASP A 20 -7.65 -16.46 15.94
CA ASP A 20 -6.67 -17.38 15.38
C ASP A 20 -5.21 -16.87 15.29
N LEU A 21 -4.48 -17.10 16.39
CA LEU A 21 -3.03 -17.27 16.39
C LEU A 21 -2.71 -18.26 17.51
N GLY A 22 -2.69 -19.54 17.16
CA GLY A 22 -2.10 -20.60 17.98
C GLY A 22 -0.67 -20.23 18.35
N THR A 23 -0.41 -20.09 19.65
CA THR A 23 0.92 -20.04 20.29
C THR A 23 2.03 -19.41 19.45
N CYS A 24 1.95 -18.10 19.22
CA CYS A 24 3.14 -17.32 18.96
C CYS A 24 3.74 -16.93 20.31
N GLU A 25 4.77 -17.67 20.75
CA GLU A 25 5.72 -17.13 21.72
C GLU A 25 6.19 -15.77 21.18
N GLY A 26 5.76 -14.71 21.85
CA GLY A 26 6.03 -13.34 21.45
C GLY A 26 7.53 -13.11 21.44
N ARG A 27 8.14 -13.18 20.26
CA ARG A 27 9.45 -12.59 20.05
C ARG A 27 9.25 -11.09 20.16
N LEU A 28 9.54 -10.57 21.34
CA LEU A 28 9.65 -9.14 21.60
C LEU A 28 10.86 -8.67 20.79
N PHE A 29 10.63 -8.16 19.59
CA PHE A 29 11.70 -7.58 18.80
C PHE A 29 11.93 -6.15 19.28
N ASP A 30 13.12 -5.87 19.78
CA ASP A 30 13.48 -4.56 20.33
C ASP A 30 13.51 -3.47 19.23
N ASN A 31 13.73 -3.84 17.96
CA ASN A 31 13.64 -2.95 16.82
C ASN A 31 12.94 -3.59 15.61
N ILE A 32 12.22 -2.77 14.84
CA ILE A 32 11.57 -3.20 13.58
C ILE A 32 12.58 -3.73 12.55
N VAL A 33 13.83 -3.27 12.63
CA VAL A 33 14.92 -3.64 11.73
C VAL A 33 15.41 -5.08 11.99
N ASP A 34 15.20 -5.61 13.20
CA ASP A 34 15.59 -6.98 13.56
C ASP A 34 14.64 -8.03 12.95
N VAL A 35 13.49 -7.60 12.40
CA VAL A 35 12.44 -8.45 11.80
C VAL A 35 12.41 -8.33 10.28
N VAL A 36 13.09 -7.33 9.72
CA VAL A 36 13.03 -6.99 8.30
C VAL A 36 14.41 -7.22 7.71
N ASP A 37 14.57 -8.37 7.05
CA ASP A 37 15.71 -8.59 6.16
C ASP A 37 15.65 -7.66 4.93
N GLU A 38 16.76 -7.60 4.20
CA GLU A 38 16.91 -6.71 3.05
C GLU A 38 15.85 -6.96 1.97
N ASP A 39 15.53 -8.23 1.68
CA ASP A 39 14.52 -8.60 0.69
C ASP A 39 13.13 -8.10 1.09
N LYS A 40 12.77 -8.24 2.37
CA LYS A 40 11.50 -7.75 2.91
C LYS A 40 11.45 -6.22 2.93
N ALA A 41 12.57 -5.54 3.20
CA ALA A 41 12.65 -4.08 3.12
C ALA A 41 12.42 -3.59 1.68
N ILE A 42 13.06 -4.24 0.70
CA ILE A 42 12.90 -3.92 -0.73
C ILE A 42 11.44 -4.11 -1.15
N PHE A 43 10.83 -5.24 -0.82
CA PHE A 43 9.43 -5.51 -1.13
C PHE A 43 8.48 -4.45 -0.55
N LEU A 44 8.67 -4.08 0.72
CA LEU A 44 7.84 -3.07 1.38
C LEU A 44 7.98 -1.70 0.71
N LYS A 45 9.21 -1.32 0.36
CA LYS A 45 9.49 -0.09 -0.37
C LYS A 45 8.82 -0.08 -1.74
N GLU A 46 8.98 -1.14 -2.53
CA GLU A 46 8.35 -1.24 -3.85
C GLU A 46 6.82 -1.18 -3.77
N SER A 47 6.25 -1.85 -2.77
CA SER A 47 4.81 -1.80 -2.51
C SER A 47 4.31 -0.41 -2.10
N SER A 48 5.08 0.32 -1.27
CA SER A 48 4.73 1.69 -0.90
C SER A 48 4.90 2.66 -2.06
N ASP A 49 6.00 2.58 -2.80
CA ASP A 49 6.31 3.45 -3.94
C ASP A 49 5.22 3.32 -5.01
N MET A 50 4.80 2.09 -5.31
CA MET A 50 3.69 1.82 -6.22
C MET A 50 2.38 2.46 -5.73
N ARG A 51 2.01 2.27 -4.45
CA ARG A 51 0.78 2.87 -3.90
C ARG A 51 0.80 4.39 -3.89
N ILE A 52 1.97 5.01 -3.69
CA ILE A 52 2.14 6.46 -3.77
C ILE A 52 1.92 6.91 -5.21
N GLY A 53 2.59 6.28 -6.19
CA GLY A 53 2.43 6.64 -7.60
C GLY A 53 0.98 6.47 -8.10
N VAL A 54 0.28 5.42 -7.65
CA VAL A 54 -1.14 5.20 -8.04
C VAL A 54 -2.00 6.34 -7.51
N ARG A 55 -1.77 6.77 -6.26
CA ARG A 55 -2.51 7.89 -5.67
C ARG A 55 -2.24 9.20 -6.40
N GLU A 56 -1.03 9.41 -6.89
CA GLU A 56 -0.70 10.59 -7.70
C GLU A 56 -1.45 10.58 -9.03
N VAL A 57 -1.50 9.44 -9.73
CA VAL A 57 -2.28 9.27 -10.97
C VAL A 57 -3.77 9.52 -10.73
N LEU A 58 -4.33 8.91 -9.68
CA LEU A 58 -5.74 9.09 -9.31
C LEU A 58 -6.07 10.53 -8.92
N ALA A 59 -5.20 11.18 -8.14
CA ALA A 59 -5.38 12.57 -7.74
C ALA A 59 -5.26 13.54 -8.92
N ALA A 60 -4.42 13.22 -9.90
CA ALA A 60 -4.27 13.99 -11.13
C ALA A 60 -5.38 13.68 -12.16
N CYS A 61 -6.10 12.57 -12.00
CA CYS A 61 -7.08 12.03 -12.94
C CYS A 61 -6.53 11.88 -14.37
N GLN A 62 -5.22 11.62 -14.52
CA GLN A 62 -4.56 11.50 -15.83
C GLN A 62 -3.24 10.75 -15.72
N ILE A 63 -2.81 10.16 -16.84
CA ILE A 63 -1.48 9.56 -17.01
C ILE A 63 -0.68 10.45 -17.94
N SER A 64 0.51 10.87 -17.49
CA SER A 64 1.37 11.82 -18.19
C SER A 64 2.49 11.14 -18.98
N ASN A 65 2.82 9.89 -18.66
CA ASN A 65 3.94 9.17 -19.26
C ASN A 65 3.79 7.65 -19.16
N SER A 66 4.66 6.94 -19.88
CA SER A 66 4.68 5.47 -19.92
C SER A 66 4.99 4.80 -18.57
N ALA A 67 5.70 5.47 -17.66
CA ALA A 67 5.98 4.89 -16.34
C ALA A 67 4.72 4.87 -15.46
N GLU A 68 3.97 5.96 -15.45
CA GLU A 68 2.65 6.04 -14.81
C GLU A 68 1.66 5.05 -15.43
N HIS A 69 1.66 4.91 -16.77
CA HIS A 69 0.83 3.91 -17.45
C HIS A 69 1.13 2.48 -16.99
N LYS A 70 2.41 2.07 -16.98
CA LYS A 70 2.81 0.75 -16.49
C LYS A 70 2.46 0.54 -15.01
N LEU A 71 2.60 1.59 -14.21
CA LEU A 71 2.28 1.55 -12.79
C LEU A 71 0.77 1.39 -12.55
N ALA A 72 -0.08 2.09 -13.31
CA ALA A 72 -1.52 1.94 -13.29
C ALA A 72 -1.95 0.51 -13.70
N LEU A 73 -1.39 -0.02 -14.79
CA LEU A 73 -1.65 -1.39 -15.23
C LEU A 73 -1.26 -2.44 -14.17
N LYS A 74 -0.06 -2.30 -13.56
CA LYS A 74 0.38 -3.19 -12.48
C LYS A 74 -0.58 -3.15 -11.28
N ARG A 75 -1.16 -1.99 -10.98
CA ARG A 75 -2.14 -1.86 -9.91
C ARG A 75 -3.45 -2.53 -10.28
N ILE A 76 -3.96 -2.31 -11.49
CA ILE A 76 -5.15 -2.97 -12.04
C ILE A 76 -5.02 -4.50 -11.91
N GLU A 77 -3.87 -5.07 -12.26
CA GLU A 77 -3.62 -6.51 -12.11
C GLU A 77 -3.77 -7.00 -10.66
N GLN A 78 -3.37 -6.20 -9.66
CA GLN A 78 -3.48 -6.56 -8.25
C GLN A 78 -4.92 -6.51 -7.72
N ILE A 79 -5.76 -5.62 -8.26
CA ILE A 79 -7.13 -5.40 -7.80
C ILE A 79 -8.18 -5.90 -8.80
N TRP A 80 -7.78 -6.64 -9.83
CA TRP A 80 -8.64 -7.08 -10.93
C TRP A 80 -9.93 -7.79 -10.48
N ASN A 81 -9.86 -8.52 -9.36
CA ASN A 81 -11.00 -9.26 -8.81
C ASN A 81 -11.71 -8.51 -7.67
N ALA A 82 -11.49 -7.19 -7.54
CA ALA A 82 -12.15 -6.39 -6.52
C ALA A 82 -13.66 -6.36 -6.73
N GLU A 83 -14.43 -6.47 -5.64
CA GLU A 83 -15.88 -6.41 -5.71
C GLU A 83 -16.34 -4.97 -6.04
N PRO A 84 -17.37 -4.80 -6.89
CA PRO A 84 -17.93 -3.49 -7.18
C PRO A 84 -18.41 -2.74 -5.93
N ASN A 85 -18.33 -1.41 -5.93
CA ASN A 85 -18.71 -0.54 -4.80
C ASN A 85 -17.89 -0.74 -3.51
N THR A 86 -16.74 -1.41 -3.59
CA THR A 86 -15.73 -1.40 -2.53
C THR A 86 -14.69 -0.32 -2.81
N GLU A 87 -13.85 0.02 -1.83
CA GLU A 87 -12.74 0.96 -2.06
C GLU A 87 -11.85 0.52 -3.23
N GLN A 88 -11.55 -0.78 -3.31
CA GLN A 88 -10.73 -1.36 -4.39
C GLN A 88 -11.50 -1.46 -5.71
N GLY A 89 -12.81 -1.70 -5.67
CA GLY A 89 -13.64 -1.70 -6.88
C GLY A 89 -13.72 -0.32 -7.51
N ASN A 90 -13.95 0.70 -6.70
CA ASN A 90 -13.96 2.10 -7.17
C ASN A 90 -12.58 2.51 -7.69
N GLU A 91 -11.50 2.13 -6.99
CA GLU A 91 -10.13 2.36 -7.46
C GLU A 91 -9.87 1.70 -8.82
N LEU A 92 -10.37 0.47 -9.02
CA LEU A 92 -10.26 -0.25 -10.29
C LEU A 92 -11.00 0.47 -11.41
N ASP A 93 -12.25 0.88 -11.17
CA ASP A 93 -13.07 1.60 -12.15
C ASP A 93 -12.38 2.90 -12.60
N ASP A 94 -11.91 3.71 -11.65
CA ASP A 94 -11.19 4.97 -11.92
C ASP A 94 -9.90 4.71 -12.73
N LEU A 95 -9.11 3.70 -12.35
CA LEU A 95 -7.86 3.38 -13.06
C LEU A 95 -8.11 2.89 -14.48
N VAL A 96 -9.14 2.08 -14.72
CA VAL A 96 -9.50 1.60 -16.06
C VAL A 96 -9.89 2.77 -16.95
N GLU A 97 -10.71 3.70 -16.45
CA GLU A 97 -11.09 4.90 -17.21
C GLU A 97 -9.87 5.74 -17.61
N ILE A 98 -8.99 6.03 -16.65
CA ILE A 98 -7.78 6.83 -16.89
C ILE A 98 -6.84 6.13 -17.89
N VAL A 99 -6.65 4.82 -17.77
CA VAL A 99 -5.81 4.05 -18.70
C VAL A 99 -6.41 4.07 -20.10
N CYS A 100 -7.71 3.75 -20.25
CA CYS A 100 -8.36 3.79 -21.55
C CYS A 100 -8.21 5.16 -22.22
N HIS A 101 -8.42 6.24 -21.47
CA HIS A 101 -8.25 7.60 -21.99
C HIS A 101 -6.83 7.88 -22.49
N TYR A 102 -5.81 7.44 -21.77
CA TYR A 102 -4.41 7.58 -22.19
C TYR A 102 -4.11 6.75 -23.45
N GLU A 103 -4.56 5.50 -23.50
CA GLU A 103 -4.30 4.61 -24.64
C GLU A 103 -5.00 5.12 -25.91
N GLU A 104 -6.23 5.61 -25.80
CA GLU A 104 -6.95 6.24 -26.91
C GLU A 104 -6.24 7.50 -27.44
N GLN A 105 -5.60 8.29 -26.57
CA GLN A 105 -4.92 9.51 -26.99
C GLN A 105 -3.54 9.24 -27.61
N PHE A 106 -2.81 8.24 -27.12
CA PHE A 106 -1.38 8.10 -27.40
C PHE A 106 -0.98 6.78 -28.07
N LEU A 107 -1.84 5.76 -28.06
CA LEU A 107 -1.53 4.42 -28.55
C LEU A 107 -2.52 3.87 -29.61
N SER A 108 -3.62 4.60 -29.92
CA SER A 108 -4.60 4.20 -30.94
C SER A 108 -4.14 4.50 -32.38
#